data_AF-W5JMU4-F1
#
_entry.id   AF-W5JMU4-F1
#
_cell.length_a   1.000
_cell.length_b   1.000
_cell.length_c   1.000
_cell.angle_alpha   90.00
_cell.angle_beta   90.00
_cell.angle_gamma   90.00
#
_symmetry.space_group_name_H-M   'P 1'
#
loop_
_entity.id
_entity.type
_entity.pdbx_description
1 polymer ?
#
loop_
_entity_poly.entity_id
_entity_poly.type
_entity_poly.pdbx_seq_one_letter_code
_entity_poly.pdbx_strand_id
1 'polypeptide(L)'
;MRHLLLVFAVAAVQLVVLLEQAASESYPMTNCPTKSTCGQCIQAKNCRWCKDPNFTQPRCHGQIENYCAEEFTVDPSNSYQLIHGRPLSKASGGAAAAGTSEAQGSFFSQSHQQSSSSSSSSYQSSSSSSSASSIVQISPQRVGLKLRLNEVYSLNVNYARAEDYPVDLYYLMDLSKSMEDDKNKLSSLGAEIAREMRGITSNFRLGFGSFVDKVLMPYVSTVPKK
;
A
#
# COMPACT_ATOMS: atom_id res chain seq x y z
N MET A 1 9.38 26.01 -48.14
CA MET A 1 10.47 26.75 -47.46
C MET A 1 10.25 26.85 -45.94
N ARG A 2 9.17 27.47 -45.45
CA ARG A 2 8.90 27.64 -44.00
C ARG A 2 8.72 26.33 -43.21
N HIS A 3 8.02 25.34 -43.75
CA HIS A 3 7.86 24.03 -43.11
C HIS A 3 9.18 23.25 -43.02
N LEU A 4 10.05 23.37 -44.04
CA LEU A 4 11.36 22.73 -44.02
C LEU A 4 12.25 23.30 -42.90
N LEU A 5 12.25 24.64 -42.75
CA LEU A 5 12.99 25.33 -41.69
C LEU A 5 12.52 24.95 -40.29
N LEU A 6 11.20 24.78 -40.09
CA LEU A 6 10.65 24.32 -38.81
C LEU A 6 11.05 22.87 -38.50
N VAL A 7 11.06 21.98 -39.49
CA VAL A 7 11.48 20.58 -39.30
C VAL A 7 12.97 20.49 -38.96
N PHE A 8 13.82 21.27 -39.64
CA PHE A 8 15.25 21.34 -39.30
C PHE A 8 15.50 21.94 -37.91
N ALA A 9 14.74 22.95 -37.51
CA ALA A 9 14.85 23.54 -36.17
C ALA A 9 14.44 22.55 -35.07
N VAL A 10 13.34 21.81 -35.25
CA VAL A 10 12.89 20.80 -34.28
C VAL A 10 13.85 19.62 -34.20
N ALA A 11 14.38 19.16 -35.33
CA ALA A 11 15.39 18.09 -35.37
C ALA A 11 16.70 18.52 -34.69
N ALA A 12 17.15 19.75 -34.89
CA ALA A 12 18.33 20.30 -34.22
C ALA A 12 18.13 20.42 -32.69
N VAL A 13 16.95 20.87 -32.25
CA VAL A 13 16.61 20.93 -30.83
C VAL A 13 16.53 19.54 -30.20
N GLN A 14 15.94 18.56 -30.88
CA GLN A 14 15.93 17.17 -30.39
C GLN A 14 17.34 16.56 -30.33
N LEU A 15 18.22 16.86 -31.28
CA LEU A 15 19.61 16.38 -31.27
C LEU A 15 20.41 16.98 -30.12
N VAL A 16 20.21 18.27 -29.81
CA VAL A 16 20.86 18.95 -28.67
C VAL A 16 20.36 18.40 -27.34
N VAL A 17 19.04 18.15 -27.19
CA VAL A 17 18.47 17.55 -25.98
C VAL A 17 18.97 16.12 -25.75
N LEU A 18 19.20 15.35 -26.82
CA LEU A 18 19.80 14.01 -26.74
C LEU A 18 21.29 14.04 -26.35
N LEU A 19 22.04 15.07 -26.76
CA LEU A 19 23.44 15.24 -26.38
C LEU A 19 23.62 15.72 -24.93
N GLU A 20 22.65 16.43 -24.35
CA GLU A 20 22.68 16.86 -22.94
C GLU A 20 22.31 15.76 -21.94
N GLN A 21 21.66 14.66 -22.36
CA GLN A 21 21.30 13.56 -21.46
C GLN A 21 22.41 12.50 -21.27
N ALA A 22 23.56 12.65 -21.93
CA ALA A 22 24.72 11.78 -21.75
C ALA A 22 25.64 12.18 -20.57
N ALA A 23 25.26 13.21 -19.79
CA ALA A 23 25.93 13.57 -18.55
C ALA A 23 25.22 12.93 -17.34
N SER A 24 25.11 11.60 -17.33
CA SER A 24 24.79 10.87 -16.09
C SER A 24 26.01 10.92 -15.17
N GLU A 25 25.98 11.87 -14.23
CA GLU A 25 26.63 11.83 -12.91
C GLU A 25 27.93 11.02 -12.78
N SER A 26 29.04 11.50 -13.34
CA SER A 26 30.35 11.18 -12.78
C SER A 26 30.59 12.09 -11.57
N TYR A 27 29.95 11.77 -10.43
CA TYR A 27 30.30 12.39 -9.13
C TYR A 27 31.81 12.23 -8.88
N PRO A 28 32.48 13.22 -8.27
CA PRO A 28 33.91 13.15 -8.05
C PRO A 28 34.24 11.90 -7.22
N MET A 29 34.88 10.93 -7.87
CA MET A 29 35.65 9.91 -7.16
C MET A 29 36.59 10.62 -6.20
N THR A 30 36.84 9.97 -5.06
CA THR A 30 38.04 10.17 -4.24
C THR A 30 38.17 11.51 -3.51
N ASN A 31 37.31 11.77 -2.53
CA ASN A 31 37.80 12.49 -1.34
C ASN A 31 37.17 11.91 -0.08
N CYS A 32 37.72 10.77 0.34
CA CYS A 32 37.41 10.19 1.64
C CYS A 32 38.15 10.98 2.72
N PRO A 33 37.48 11.39 3.80
CA PRO A 33 38.16 12.08 4.89
C PRO A 33 39.23 11.16 5.50
N THR A 34 40.38 11.73 5.85
CA THR A 34 41.45 11.02 6.57
C THR A 34 40.98 10.69 7.99
N LYS A 35 40.25 9.58 8.13
CA LYS A 35 39.75 9.08 9.41
C LYS A 35 40.70 8.03 9.98
N SER A 36 40.87 8.04 11.29
CA SER A 36 41.78 7.14 12.02
C SER A 36 41.16 5.78 12.35
N THR A 37 39.84 5.61 12.17
CA THR A 37 39.12 4.38 12.50
C THR A 37 38.26 3.90 11.33
N CYS A 38 38.12 2.57 11.20
CA CYS A 38 37.27 1.94 10.20
C CYS A 38 35.82 2.45 10.28
N GLY A 39 35.26 2.54 11.49
CA GLY A 39 33.88 2.97 11.71
C GLY A 39 33.58 4.38 11.20
N GLN A 40 34.51 5.33 11.39
CA GLN A 40 34.35 6.69 10.87
C GLN A 40 34.53 6.76 9.34
N CYS A 41 35.36 5.87 8.78
CA CYS A 41 35.57 5.80 7.34
C CYS A 41 34.34 5.28 6.59
N ILE A 42 33.74 4.19 7.06
CA ILE A 42 32.59 3.55 6.40
C ILE A 42 31.30 4.39 6.45
N GLN A 43 31.25 5.40 7.33
CA GLN A 43 30.18 6.39 7.39
C GLN A 43 30.22 7.39 6.23
N ALA A 44 31.38 7.59 5.60
CA ALA A 44 31.48 8.40 4.40
C ALA A 44 31.00 7.60 3.19
N LYS A 45 30.29 8.29 2.28
CA LYS A 45 29.82 7.71 1.02
C LYS A 45 31.02 7.31 0.15
N ASN A 46 30.92 6.16 -0.53
CA ASN A 46 31.90 5.68 -1.52
C ASN A 46 33.35 5.50 -0.99
N CYS A 47 33.51 5.24 0.32
CA CYS A 47 34.82 4.98 0.93
C CYS A 47 35.03 3.51 1.28
N ARG A 48 36.27 3.04 1.35
CA ARG A 48 36.64 1.69 1.76
C ARG A 48 37.73 1.78 2.82
N TRP A 49 37.85 0.77 3.67
CA TRP A 49 38.88 0.72 4.71
C TRP A 49 39.85 -0.44 4.49
N CYS A 50 41.15 -0.14 4.43
CA CYS A 50 42.20 -1.14 4.37
C CYS A 50 42.65 -1.56 5.79
N LYS A 51 42.40 -2.82 6.16
CA LYS A 51 42.79 -3.40 7.46
C LYS A 51 44.16 -4.10 7.44
N ASP A 52 44.90 -4.05 6.34
CA ASP A 52 46.22 -4.70 6.21
C ASP A 52 47.21 -4.11 7.23
N PRO A 53 47.85 -4.91 8.09
CA PRO A 53 48.83 -4.42 9.06
C PRO A 53 50.06 -3.77 8.40
N ASN A 54 50.47 -4.20 7.20
CA ASN A 54 51.65 -3.70 6.48
C ASN A 54 51.36 -2.49 5.59
N PHE A 55 50.15 -1.92 5.69
CA PHE A 55 49.72 -0.81 4.86
C PHE A 55 50.28 0.54 5.34
N THR A 56 50.93 1.28 4.43
CA THR A 56 51.62 2.55 4.72
C THR A 56 50.84 3.80 4.29
N GLN A 57 49.83 3.64 3.42
CA GLN A 57 49.01 4.73 2.90
C GLN A 57 47.77 4.98 3.79
N PRO A 58 47.02 6.08 3.58
CA PRO A 58 45.77 6.32 4.32
C PRO A 58 44.80 5.13 4.21
N ARG A 59 44.47 4.52 5.35
CA ARG A 59 43.60 3.34 5.39
C ARG A 59 42.18 3.61 4.89
N CYS A 60 41.70 4.84 5.02
CA CYS A 60 40.42 5.26 4.47
C CYS A 60 40.63 5.84 3.06
N HIS A 61 40.06 5.21 2.05
CA HIS A 61 40.28 5.58 0.65
C HIS A 61 39.00 5.46 -0.19
N GLY A 62 38.97 6.11 -1.36
CA GLY A 62 37.86 5.95 -2.31
C GLY A 62 37.97 4.64 -3.11
N GLN A 63 37.12 4.46 -4.12
CA GLN A 63 37.18 3.30 -5.03
C GLN A 63 38.37 3.39 -5.99
N ILE A 64 39.58 3.11 -5.50
CA ILE A 64 40.82 3.06 -6.29
C ILE A 64 41.16 1.58 -6.53
N GLU A 65 41.35 1.19 -7.79
CA GLU A 65 41.78 -0.16 -8.15
C GLU A 65 43.17 -0.48 -7.57
N ASN A 66 43.35 -1.70 -7.07
CA ASN A 66 44.61 -2.22 -6.52
C ASN A 66 45.21 -1.41 -5.35
N TYR A 67 44.41 -0.59 -4.65
CA TYR A 67 44.91 0.20 -3.51
C TYR A 67 45.19 -0.64 -2.27
N CYS A 68 44.36 -1.63 -2.00
CA CYS A 68 44.48 -2.59 -0.89
C CYS A 68 44.04 -3.96 -1.42
N ALA A 69 44.61 -5.04 -0.90
CA ALA A 69 44.18 -6.37 -1.29
C ALA A 69 42.71 -6.60 -0.85
N GLU A 70 41.90 -7.28 -1.67
CA GLU A 70 40.45 -7.40 -1.44
C GLU A 70 40.15 -8.17 -0.13
N GLU A 71 41.01 -9.10 0.30
CA GLU A 71 40.89 -9.81 1.59
C GLU A 71 41.08 -8.90 2.82
N PHE A 72 41.84 -7.81 2.63
CA PHE A 72 42.07 -6.78 3.64
C PHE A 72 41.19 -5.55 3.43
N THR A 73 40.30 -5.56 2.46
CA THR A 73 39.41 -4.44 2.18
C THR A 73 38.07 -4.63 2.90
N VAL A 74 37.68 -3.63 3.68
CA VAL A 74 36.38 -3.57 4.36
C VAL A 74 35.51 -2.54 3.65
N ASP A 75 34.48 -3.04 2.97
CA ASP A 75 33.52 -2.23 2.23
C ASP A 75 32.11 -2.80 2.41
N PRO A 76 31.39 -2.38 3.48
CA PRO A 76 30.05 -2.89 3.74
C PRO A 76 29.06 -2.27 2.76
N SER A 77 28.49 -3.08 1.87
CA SER A 77 27.44 -2.65 0.94
C SER A 77 26.04 -2.78 1.55
N ASN A 78 25.10 -2.01 1.00
CA ASN A 78 23.68 -2.19 1.24
C ASN A 78 23.25 -3.63 0.89
N SER A 79 22.45 -4.28 1.74
CA SER A 79 21.93 -5.63 1.47
C SER A 79 20.43 -5.71 1.68
N TYR A 80 19.75 -6.43 0.78
CA TYR A 80 18.33 -6.69 0.82
C TYR A 80 18.04 -8.17 1.06
N GLN A 81 17.10 -8.45 1.95
CA GLN A 81 16.59 -9.78 2.22
C GLN A 81 15.06 -9.76 2.20
N LEU A 82 14.45 -10.51 1.28
CA LEU A 82 13.01 -10.72 1.30
C LEU A 82 12.67 -11.68 2.45
N ILE A 83 11.90 -11.22 3.44
CA ILE A 83 11.47 -12.06 4.55
C ILE A 83 10.05 -12.58 4.30
N HIS A 84 9.14 -11.71 3.87
CA HIS A 84 7.78 -12.07 3.45
C HIS A 84 7.37 -11.24 2.23
N GLY A 85 7.03 -11.93 1.14
CA GLY A 85 6.63 -11.34 -0.13
C GLY A 85 5.57 -12.18 -0.84
N ARG A 86 4.40 -12.31 -0.23
CA ARG A 86 3.24 -12.90 -0.86
C ARG A 86 2.93 -12.16 -2.17
N PRO A 87 2.56 -12.87 -3.24
CA PRO A 87 2.19 -12.24 -4.50
C PRO A 87 0.92 -11.41 -4.31
N LEU A 88 0.77 -10.39 -5.15
CA LEU A 88 -0.42 -9.56 -5.18
C LEU A 88 -1.63 -10.42 -5.57
N SER A 89 -2.76 -10.20 -4.90
CA SER A 89 -4.03 -10.84 -5.26
C SER A 89 -4.46 -10.31 -6.63
N LYS A 90 -4.70 -11.22 -7.58
CA LYS A 90 -5.11 -10.84 -8.94
C LYS A 90 -6.44 -10.08 -8.89
N ALA A 91 -6.51 -9.00 -9.66
CA ALA A 91 -7.74 -8.55 -10.30
C ALA A 91 -8.27 -9.74 -11.12
N SER A 92 -9.47 -10.23 -10.83
CA SER A 92 -9.99 -11.43 -11.46
C SER A 92 -10.14 -11.21 -12.96
N GLY A 93 -9.46 -12.05 -13.74
CA GLY A 93 -9.45 -11.97 -15.19
C GLY A 93 -8.65 -13.13 -15.77
N GLY A 94 -9.32 -14.28 -15.93
CA GLY A 94 -8.80 -15.42 -16.70
C GLY A 94 -8.53 -16.66 -15.87
N ALA A 95 -9.38 -17.67 -16.11
CA ALA A 95 -9.25 -19.03 -15.63
C ALA A 95 -7.84 -19.61 -15.78
N ALA A 96 -7.34 -20.23 -14.72
CA ALA A 96 -6.27 -21.20 -14.80
C ALA A 96 -6.79 -22.52 -14.24
N ALA A 97 -6.92 -23.49 -15.13
CA ALA A 97 -7.28 -24.87 -14.86
C ALA A 97 -6.22 -25.57 -14.00
N ALA A 98 -6.69 -26.35 -13.03
CA ALA A 98 -6.10 -27.55 -12.38
C ALA A 98 -6.71 -27.62 -10.96
N GLY A 99 -7.35 -28.68 -10.49
CA GLY A 99 -7.48 -30.04 -10.99
C GLY A 99 -8.61 -30.75 -10.24
N THR A 100 -8.93 -31.91 -10.79
CA THR A 100 -9.95 -32.88 -10.41
C THR A 100 -9.97 -33.27 -8.93
N SER A 101 -11.16 -33.31 -8.32
CA SER A 101 -11.59 -34.47 -7.55
C SER A 101 -13.11 -34.46 -7.36
N GLU A 102 -13.69 -35.61 -7.68
CA GLU A 102 -15.08 -35.96 -7.54
C GLU A 102 -15.48 -36.00 -6.05
N ALA A 103 -16.62 -35.43 -5.71
CA ALA A 103 -17.42 -35.88 -4.57
C ALA A 103 -18.88 -35.49 -4.80
N GLN A 104 -19.69 -36.53 -5.02
CA GLN A 104 -21.14 -36.51 -5.12
C GLN A 104 -21.77 -35.99 -3.83
N GLY A 105 -22.89 -35.27 -3.95
CA GLY A 105 -23.67 -34.85 -2.78
C GLY A 105 -24.83 -33.91 -3.11
N SER A 106 -25.80 -34.39 -3.87
CA SER A 106 -27.11 -33.76 -4.02
C SER A 106 -27.93 -33.93 -2.74
N PHE A 107 -28.33 -32.85 -2.09
CA PHE A 107 -29.46 -32.87 -1.15
C PHE A 107 -30.38 -31.68 -1.43
N PHE A 108 -31.47 -31.99 -2.11
CA PHE A 108 -32.71 -31.22 -2.01
C PHE A 108 -33.31 -31.49 -0.62
N SER A 109 -33.73 -30.46 0.09
CA SER A 109 -34.74 -30.62 1.13
C SER A 109 -35.65 -29.41 1.16
N GLN A 110 -36.84 -29.63 0.61
CA GLN A 110 -38.02 -28.82 0.77
C GLN A 110 -38.71 -29.29 2.05
N SER A 111 -39.06 -28.40 2.96
CA SER A 111 -40.06 -28.69 3.99
C SER A 111 -40.80 -27.42 4.39
N HIS A 112 -42.09 -27.38 4.02
CA HIS A 112 -43.10 -26.53 4.64
C HIS A 112 -43.32 -26.95 6.09
N GLN A 113 -43.51 -25.97 6.98
CA GLN A 113 -44.43 -26.07 8.12
C GLN A 113 -44.69 -24.67 8.72
N GLN A 114 -45.98 -24.36 8.93
CA GLN A 114 -46.49 -23.18 9.63
C GLN A 114 -46.68 -23.52 11.12
N SER A 115 -46.28 -22.62 12.03
CA SER A 115 -47.15 -21.99 13.07
C SER A 115 -46.39 -21.53 14.34
N SER A 116 -46.60 -20.24 14.67
CA SER A 116 -46.71 -19.60 16.01
C SER A 116 -45.56 -19.58 17.04
N SER A 117 -44.95 -18.39 17.16
CA SER A 117 -44.64 -17.58 18.36
C SER A 117 -44.03 -18.21 19.63
N SER A 118 -42.79 -17.84 19.94
CA SER A 118 -42.40 -17.14 21.18
C SER A 118 -40.91 -16.77 21.18
N SER A 119 -40.60 -15.70 21.89
CA SER A 119 -39.41 -14.87 21.82
C SER A 119 -38.19 -15.46 22.52
N SER A 120 -37.09 -15.63 21.80
CA SER A 120 -35.73 -15.48 22.33
C SER A 120 -34.77 -15.37 21.16
N SER A 121 -34.54 -14.15 20.67
CA SER A 121 -33.52 -13.86 19.67
C SER A 121 -32.14 -13.95 20.32
N SER A 122 -31.65 -15.18 20.49
CA SER A 122 -30.22 -15.44 20.62
C SER A 122 -29.57 -14.96 19.33
N TYR A 123 -28.94 -13.79 19.38
CA TYR A 123 -28.03 -13.33 18.35
C TYR A 123 -26.85 -14.30 18.33
N GLN A 124 -27.00 -15.38 17.57
CA GLN A 124 -25.90 -16.21 17.16
C GLN A 124 -25.08 -15.33 16.20
N SER A 125 -24.13 -14.60 16.75
CA SER A 125 -23.02 -14.02 15.98
C SER A 125 -22.22 -15.18 15.42
N SER A 126 -22.75 -15.78 14.36
CA SER A 126 -21.94 -16.48 13.39
C SER A 126 -21.01 -15.42 12.81
N SER A 127 -19.84 -15.29 13.44
CA SER A 127 -18.67 -14.76 12.78
C SER A 127 -18.35 -15.73 11.65
N SER A 128 -19.13 -15.67 10.58
CA SER A 128 -18.75 -16.13 9.27
C SER A 128 -17.62 -15.23 8.83
N SER A 129 -16.43 -15.48 9.39
CA SER A 129 -15.15 -15.01 8.87
C SER A 129 -14.80 -15.78 7.60
N SER A 130 -15.80 -16.00 6.75
CA SER A 130 -15.66 -16.54 5.42
C SER A 130 -14.92 -15.49 4.60
N SER A 131 -13.71 -15.87 4.17
CA SER A 131 -12.99 -15.30 3.03
C SER A 131 -12.58 -13.81 3.06
N ALA A 132 -12.34 -13.20 4.23
CA ALA A 132 -11.39 -12.08 4.29
C ALA A 132 -9.91 -12.56 4.26
N SER A 133 -9.72 -13.88 4.21
CA SER A 133 -8.41 -14.52 4.28
C SER A 133 -7.63 -14.34 2.99
N SER A 134 -6.83 -13.27 3.00
CA SER A 134 -5.65 -13.01 2.17
C SER A 134 -5.81 -12.32 0.83
N ILE A 135 -6.55 -11.22 0.83
CA ILE A 135 -6.33 -10.17 -0.17
C ILE A 135 -4.99 -9.49 0.13
N VAL A 136 -4.04 -9.57 -0.80
CA VAL A 136 -2.70 -8.97 -0.72
C VAL A 136 -2.61 -7.87 -1.78
N GLN A 137 -2.73 -6.61 -1.36
CA GLN A 137 -2.66 -5.46 -2.28
C GLN A 137 -1.25 -4.85 -2.38
N ILE A 138 -0.37 -5.15 -1.42
CA ILE A 138 0.97 -4.59 -1.33
C ILE A 138 1.98 -5.72 -1.18
N SER A 139 3.07 -5.66 -1.94
CA SER A 139 4.19 -6.60 -1.86
C SER A 139 5.52 -5.87 -2.07
N PRO A 140 6.58 -6.17 -1.30
CA PRO A 140 6.68 -7.17 -0.23
C PRO A 140 6.03 -6.72 1.09
N GLN A 141 5.71 -7.66 1.99
CA GLN A 141 5.11 -7.36 3.30
C GLN A 141 6.17 -7.22 4.42
N ARG A 142 7.31 -7.90 4.29
CA ARG A 142 8.42 -7.80 5.24
C ARG A 142 9.75 -7.97 4.53
N VAL A 143 10.65 -7.03 4.74
CA VAL A 143 12.01 -7.03 4.18
C VAL A 143 13.02 -6.75 5.29
N GLY A 144 14.19 -7.37 5.19
CA GLY A 144 15.36 -7.04 5.98
C GLY A 144 16.29 -6.17 5.13
N LEU A 145 16.59 -4.97 5.61
CA LEU A 145 17.54 -4.07 4.96
C LEU A 145 18.74 -3.87 5.89
N LYS A 146 19.95 -4.08 5.37
CA LYS A 146 21.18 -3.58 6.00
C LYS A 146 21.64 -2.41 5.16
N LEU A 147 21.67 -1.23 5.77
CA LEU A 147 22.00 0.01 5.09
C LEU A 147 23.35 0.53 5.57
N ARG A 148 24.18 0.95 4.63
CA ARG A 148 25.38 1.72 4.85
C ARG A 148 24.98 3.17 5.14
N LEU A 149 25.63 3.78 6.14
CA LEU A 149 25.34 5.16 6.49
C LEU A 149 25.59 6.09 5.30
N ASN A 150 24.67 7.03 5.10
CA ASN A 150 24.69 8.03 4.03
C ASN A 150 24.55 7.46 2.60
N GLU A 151 24.37 6.17 2.40
CA GLU A 151 24.08 5.60 1.07
C GLU A 151 22.56 5.50 0.85
N VAL A 152 22.09 5.87 -0.34
CA VAL A 152 20.67 5.80 -0.69
C VAL A 152 20.35 4.39 -1.19
N TYR A 153 19.28 3.79 -0.67
CA TYR A 153 18.77 2.50 -1.13
C TYR A 153 17.31 2.63 -1.56
N SER A 154 17.04 2.34 -2.83
CA SER A 154 15.69 2.37 -3.41
C SER A 154 14.99 1.03 -3.22
N LEU A 155 13.94 1.02 -2.41
CA LEU A 155 13.08 -0.15 -2.20
C LEU A 155 11.91 -0.11 -3.18
N ASN A 156 11.75 -1.17 -3.98
CA ASN A 156 10.59 -1.32 -4.86
C ASN A 156 9.42 -1.94 -4.10
N VAL A 157 8.28 -1.25 -4.12
CA VAL A 157 7.02 -1.72 -3.52
C VAL A 157 5.97 -1.74 -4.62
N ASN A 158 5.33 -2.90 -4.79
CA ASN A 158 4.30 -3.11 -5.79
C ASN A 158 2.92 -3.00 -5.13
N TYR A 159 2.01 -2.31 -5.80
CA TYR A 159 0.62 -2.16 -5.40
C TYR A 159 -0.32 -2.65 -6.50
N ALA A 160 -1.35 -3.40 -6.11
CA ALA A 160 -2.47 -3.73 -6.99
C ALA A 160 -3.79 -3.57 -6.23
N ARG A 161 -4.77 -2.95 -6.89
CA ARG A 161 -6.14 -2.87 -6.37
C ARG A 161 -6.77 -4.26 -6.44
N ALA A 162 -7.34 -4.72 -5.34
CA ALA A 162 -8.12 -5.95 -5.31
C ALA A 162 -9.52 -5.71 -5.89
N GLU A 163 -10.01 -6.69 -6.64
CA GLU A 163 -11.44 -6.77 -6.97
C GLU A 163 -12.22 -7.33 -5.79
N ASP A 164 -13.48 -6.91 -5.67
CA ASP A 164 -14.37 -7.39 -4.61
C ASP A 164 -13.86 -7.17 -3.17
N TYR A 165 -13.34 -5.96 -2.89
CA TYR A 165 -12.89 -5.60 -1.54
C TYR A 165 -14.09 -5.27 -0.63
N PRO A 166 -14.14 -5.75 0.62
CA PRO A 166 -15.25 -5.46 1.52
C PRO A 166 -15.36 -3.97 1.81
N VAL A 167 -16.58 -3.45 1.82
CA VAL A 167 -16.87 -2.03 2.09
C VAL A 167 -17.84 -1.90 3.26
N ASP A 168 -17.43 -1.13 4.24
CA ASP A 168 -18.27 -0.71 5.36
C ASP A 168 -18.62 0.77 5.18
N LEU A 169 -19.91 1.07 4.97
CA LEU A 169 -20.41 2.43 4.85
C LEU A 169 -21.20 2.79 6.10
N TYR A 170 -20.77 3.81 6.84
CA TYR A 170 -21.48 4.31 8.01
C TYR A 170 -22.12 5.66 7.69
N TYR A 171 -23.44 5.69 7.61
CA TYR A 171 -24.19 6.89 7.30
C TYR A 171 -24.60 7.59 8.60
N LEU A 172 -24.06 8.78 8.83
CA LEU A 172 -24.35 9.59 10.02
C LEU A 172 -25.25 10.76 9.63
N MET A 173 -26.51 10.70 10.06
CA MET A 173 -27.53 11.71 9.75
C MET A 173 -27.73 12.73 10.85
N ASP A 174 -28.03 13.96 10.45
CA ASP A 174 -28.71 14.91 11.33
C ASP A 174 -30.22 14.59 11.35
N LEU A 175 -30.78 14.44 12.55
CA LEU A 175 -32.23 14.28 12.75
C LEU A 175 -32.88 15.52 13.39
N SER A 176 -32.27 16.69 13.22
CA SER A 176 -32.86 17.98 13.54
C SER A 176 -34.15 18.23 12.74
N LYS A 177 -34.97 19.19 13.19
CA LYS A 177 -36.27 19.49 12.59
C LYS A 177 -36.16 19.89 11.11
N SER A 178 -35.05 20.50 10.69
CA SER A 178 -34.81 20.87 9.29
C SER A 178 -34.60 19.67 8.36
N MET A 179 -34.31 18.49 8.90
CA MET A 179 -34.06 17.26 8.11
C MET A 179 -35.22 16.27 8.16
N GLU A 180 -36.40 16.74 8.58
CA GLU A 180 -37.59 15.90 8.75
C GLU A 180 -38.08 15.30 7.43
N ASP A 181 -38.02 16.04 6.32
CA ASP A 181 -38.41 15.55 5.00
C ASP A 181 -37.37 14.58 4.41
N ASP A 182 -36.09 14.83 4.67
CA ASP A 182 -34.98 14.00 4.19
C ASP A 182 -34.88 12.65 4.91
N LYS A 183 -35.33 12.55 6.16
CA LYS A 183 -35.47 11.26 6.88
C LYS A 183 -36.25 10.24 6.06
N ASN A 184 -37.36 10.66 5.45
CA ASN A 184 -38.22 9.77 4.67
C ASN A 184 -37.53 9.32 3.37
N LYS A 185 -36.83 10.23 2.70
CA LYS A 185 -36.05 9.93 1.47
C LYS A 185 -34.87 8.99 1.77
N LEU A 186 -34.20 9.21 2.91
CA LEU A 186 -33.02 8.43 3.28
C LEU A 186 -33.38 7.01 3.74
N SER A 187 -34.58 6.82 4.28
CA SER A 187 -35.11 5.48 4.56
C SER A 187 -35.29 4.65 3.29
N SER A 188 -35.76 5.23 2.17
CA SER A 188 -35.87 4.50 0.91
C SER A 188 -34.52 4.34 0.21
N LEU A 189 -33.66 5.36 0.29
CA LEU A 189 -32.33 5.35 -0.34
C LEU A 189 -31.39 4.30 0.27
N GLY A 190 -31.49 4.02 1.57
CA GLY A 190 -30.64 3.01 2.21
C GLY A 190 -30.76 1.61 1.58
N ALA A 191 -31.97 1.22 1.17
CA ALA A 191 -32.20 -0.05 0.49
C ALA A 191 -31.66 -0.06 -0.95
N GLU A 192 -31.69 1.08 -1.62
CA GLU A 192 -31.15 1.26 -2.97
C GLU A 192 -29.62 1.24 -2.97
N ILE A 193 -28.98 1.97 -2.06
CA ILE A 193 -27.53 1.94 -1.86
C ILE A 193 -27.05 0.51 -1.59
N ALA A 194 -27.74 -0.22 -0.71
CA ALA A 194 -27.37 -1.61 -0.41
C ALA A 194 -27.49 -2.53 -1.63
N ARG A 195 -28.43 -2.26 -2.54
CA ARG A 195 -28.59 -3.02 -3.79
C ARG A 195 -27.48 -2.68 -4.80
N GLU A 196 -27.23 -1.40 -5.03
CA GLU A 196 -26.20 -0.95 -5.98
C GLU A 196 -24.80 -1.36 -5.51
N MET A 197 -24.51 -1.23 -4.21
CA MET A 197 -23.22 -1.59 -3.63
C MET A 197 -22.95 -3.10 -3.68
N ARG A 198 -23.99 -3.95 -3.62
CA ARG A 198 -23.85 -5.41 -3.84
C ARG A 198 -23.42 -5.75 -5.27
N GLY A 199 -23.63 -4.86 -6.23
CA GLY A 199 -23.11 -5.01 -7.59
C GLY A 199 -21.61 -4.69 -7.71
N ILE A 200 -21.04 -3.96 -6.74
CA ILE A 200 -19.63 -3.54 -6.72
C ILE A 200 -18.81 -4.45 -5.81
N THR A 201 -19.35 -4.83 -4.64
CA THR A 201 -18.71 -5.71 -3.66
C THR A 201 -19.71 -6.70 -3.08
N SER A 202 -19.30 -7.96 -2.96
CA SER A 202 -20.06 -9.06 -2.38
C SER A 202 -20.23 -8.91 -0.87
N ASN A 203 -19.31 -8.20 -0.21
CA ASN A 203 -19.30 -7.98 1.23
C ASN A 203 -19.47 -6.49 1.56
N PHE A 204 -20.72 -6.03 1.50
CA PHE A 204 -21.12 -4.68 1.87
C PHE A 204 -21.81 -4.65 3.23
N ARG A 205 -21.40 -3.74 4.12
CA ARG A 205 -22.08 -3.46 5.38
C ARG A 205 -22.52 -2.00 5.43
N LEU A 206 -23.76 -1.78 5.87
CA LEU A 206 -24.33 -0.44 6.05
C LEU A 206 -24.66 -0.22 7.52
N GLY A 207 -24.06 0.80 8.12
CA GLY A 207 -24.39 1.29 9.45
C GLY A 207 -25.14 2.62 9.37
N PHE A 208 -26.01 2.85 10.35
CA PHE A 208 -26.75 4.10 10.47
C PHE A 208 -26.53 4.70 11.86
N GLY A 209 -26.21 5.98 11.90
CA GLY A 209 -26.18 6.79 13.11
C GLY A 209 -26.98 8.06 12.92
N SER A 210 -27.50 8.59 14.01
CA SER A 210 -28.09 9.93 14.02
C SER A 210 -27.48 10.78 15.11
N PHE A 211 -27.36 12.08 14.84
CA PHE A 211 -27.05 13.06 15.85
C PHE A 211 -28.11 14.17 15.84
N VAL A 212 -28.24 14.79 17.01
CA VAL A 212 -28.90 16.07 17.22
C VAL A 212 -27.94 16.90 18.09
N ASP A 213 -28.26 18.16 18.32
CA ASP A 213 -27.49 19.02 19.23
C ASP A 213 -27.50 18.49 20.69
N LYS A 214 -26.61 19.05 21.51
CA LYS A 214 -26.48 18.71 22.93
C LYS A 214 -27.78 18.98 23.67
N VAL A 215 -28.13 18.10 24.62
CA VAL A 215 -29.34 18.22 25.46
C VAL A 215 -29.20 19.26 26.59
N LEU A 216 -28.56 20.39 26.32
CA LEU A 216 -28.28 21.46 27.28
C LEU A 216 -28.75 22.81 26.73
N MET A 217 -29.07 23.73 27.64
CA MET A 217 -29.27 25.14 27.26
C MET A 217 -27.96 25.72 26.70
N PRO A 218 -28.00 26.57 25.64
CA PRO A 218 -29.18 27.13 24.97
C PRO A 218 -29.69 26.32 23.75
N TYR A 219 -29.17 25.12 23.53
CA TYR A 219 -29.41 24.33 22.30
C TYR A 219 -30.78 23.64 22.26
N VAL A 220 -31.32 23.26 23.42
CA VAL A 220 -32.67 22.68 23.55
C VAL A 220 -33.45 23.38 24.67
N SER A 221 -34.77 23.52 24.49
CA SER A 221 -35.64 24.04 25.54
C SER A 221 -35.81 23.00 26.65
N THR A 222 -35.44 23.35 27.88
CA THR A 222 -35.57 22.49 29.08
C THR A 222 -36.89 22.70 29.83
N VAL A 223 -37.79 23.52 29.31
CA VAL A 223 -39.11 23.77 29.92
C VAL A 223 -39.99 22.52 29.74
N PRO A 224 -40.51 21.90 30.82
CA PRO A 224 -41.43 20.76 30.73
C PRO A 224 -42.69 21.11 29.91
N LYS A 225 -43.11 20.19 29.03
CA LYS A 225 -44.00 20.41 27.86
C LYS A 225 -45.27 21.25 28.08
N LYS A 226 -45.62 21.97 27.01
CA LYS A 226 -46.97 22.36 26.59
C LYS A 226 -47.53 21.28 25.65
#